data_AF-K5ZHN9-F1
#
_entry.id   AF-K5ZHN9-F1
#
_cell.length_a   1.000
_cell.length_b   1.000
_cell.length_c   1.000
_cell.angle_alpha   90.00
_cell.angle_beta   90.00
_cell.angle_gamma   90.00
#
_symmetry.space_group_name_H-M   'P 1'
#
loop_
_entity.id
_entity.type
_entity.pdbx_description
1 polymer ?
#
loop_
_entity_poly.entity_id
_entity_poly.type
_entity_poly.pdbx_seq_one_letter_code
_entity_poly.pdbx_strand_id
1 'polypeptide(L)'
;MSGTLPTGFSDAQKADLRRFCGYPAYGAGAAGFNSWRFFQAYGTLEYRMNNLAPAEVAVCLQYLSTLATLEAAIPPTSENLDTESAAAWTHNADELRDRTNLFDGWRRRLCGFLGVPPGPALAQAGVTLVV
;
A
#
# COMPACT_ATOMS: atom_id res chain seq x y z
N MET A 1 -26.76 -9.84 13.61
CA MET A 1 -26.20 -8.58 14.14
C MET A 1 -26.09 -7.62 12.97
N SER A 2 -26.87 -6.55 12.93
CA SER A 2 -26.79 -5.56 11.84
C SER A 2 -25.57 -4.68 12.11
N GLY A 3 -24.44 -5.01 11.51
CA GLY A 3 -23.20 -4.24 11.66
C GLY A 3 -23.29 -2.95 10.85
N THR A 4 -23.16 -1.80 11.50
CA THR A 4 -23.01 -0.51 10.82
C THR A 4 -21.77 -0.56 9.93
N LEU A 5 -21.97 -0.39 8.62
CA LEU A 5 -20.86 -0.35 7.68
C LEU A 5 -20.13 1.01 7.79
N PRO A 6 -18.78 1.02 7.67
CA PRO A 6 -18.01 2.26 7.71
C PRO A 6 -18.35 3.14 6.50
N THR A 7 -18.58 4.43 6.73
CA THR A 7 -18.98 5.38 5.68
C THR A 7 -17.83 6.23 5.12
N GLY A 8 -16.60 6.03 5.60
CA GLY A 8 -15.43 6.75 5.13
C GLY A 8 -14.14 6.35 5.84
N PHE A 9 -13.02 6.95 5.41
CA PHE A 9 -11.68 6.70 5.96
C PHE A 9 -11.21 7.82 6.88
N SER A 10 -10.45 7.46 7.92
CA SER A 10 -9.65 8.41 8.70
C SER A 10 -8.48 8.97 7.88
N ASP A 11 -7.87 10.06 8.32
CA ASP A 11 -6.72 10.65 7.64
C ASP A 11 -5.52 9.69 7.57
N ALA A 12 -5.31 8.89 8.61
CA ALA A 12 -4.29 7.84 8.63
C ALA A 12 -4.56 6.77 7.56
N GLN A 13 -5.81 6.30 7.45
CA GLN A 13 -6.21 5.32 6.44
C GLN A 13 -6.07 5.88 5.02
N LYS A 14 -6.37 7.17 4.81
CA LYS A 14 -6.15 7.84 3.52
C LYS A 14 -4.66 7.94 3.19
N ALA A 15 -3.80 8.21 4.18
CA ALA A 15 -2.36 8.20 4.00
C ALA A 15 -1.84 6.80 3.61
N ASP A 16 -2.30 5.75 4.30
CA ASP A 16 -1.94 4.37 3.99
C ASP A 16 -2.44 3.93 2.60
N LEU A 17 -3.67 4.29 2.21
CA LEU A 17 -4.18 4.01 0.86
C LEU A 17 -3.24 4.55 -0.23
N ARG A 18 -2.79 5.82 -0.10
CA ARG A 18 -1.86 6.44 -1.06
C ARG A 18 -0.53 5.70 -1.10
N ARG A 19 0.07 5.49 0.08
CA ARG A 19 1.36 4.81 0.27
C ARG A 19 1.36 3.41 -0.31
N PHE A 20 0.34 2.61 0.02
CA PHE A 20 0.21 1.26 -0.49
C PHE A 20 -0.09 1.23 -1.99
N CYS A 21 -0.85 2.19 -2.52
CA CYS A 21 -1.01 2.34 -3.95
C CYS A 21 0.23 2.90 -4.67
N GLY A 22 1.28 3.26 -3.94
CA GLY A 22 2.55 3.75 -4.49
C GLY A 22 2.55 5.23 -4.87
N TYR A 23 1.57 6.00 -4.40
CA TYR A 23 1.48 7.44 -4.60
C TYR A 23 2.18 8.21 -3.48
N PRO A 24 2.79 9.37 -3.79
CA PRO A 24 3.48 10.19 -2.80
C PRO A 24 2.52 10.76 -1.75
N ALA A 25 3.09 11.20 -0.63
CA ALA A 25 2.35 11.87 0.43
C ALA A 25 1.58 13.09 -0.11
N TYR A 26 0.36 13.31 0.38
CA TYR A 26 -0.51 14.40 -0.04
C TYR A 26 -0.12 15.76 0.56
N GLY A 27 0.40 15.76 1.79
CA GLY A 27 0.59 16.99 2.57
C GLY A 27 -0.73 17.55 3.14
N ALA A 28 -0.67 18.77 3.68
CA ALA A 28 -1.80 19.41 4.38
C ALA A 28 -2.89 19.99 3.44
N GLY A 29 -2.93 19.59 2.18
CA GLY A 29 -3.89 20.06 1.19
C GLY A 29 -3.30 20.21 -0.20
N ALA A 30 -4.10 20.66 -1.16
CA ALA A 30 -3.71 20.89 -2.55
C ALA A 30 -2.81 22.14 -2.75
N ALA A 31 -1.99 22.47 -1.77
CA ALA A 31 -1.11 23.63 -1.76
C ALA A 31 0.30 23.21 -2.23
N GLY A 32 0.48 23.12 -3.54
CA GLY A 32 1.78 22.84 -4.15
C GLY A 32 1.72 22.79 -5.67
N PHE A 33 2.83 23.15 -6.34
CA PHE A 33 2.98 22.99 -7.78
C PHE A 33 3.04 21.51 -8.23
N ASN A 34 3.16 20.59 -7.27
CA ASN A 34 3.13 19.13 -7.46
C ASN A 34 1.75 18.54 -7.08
N SER A 35 0.71 19.39 -7.09
CA SER A 35 -0.66 19.03 -6.71
C SER A 35 -1.27 18.04 -7.70
N TRP A 36 -2.17 17.19 -7.19
CA TRP A 36 -2.94 16.17 -7.92
C TRP A 36 -3.64 16.67 -9.20
N ARG A 37 -3.84 17.99 -9.34
CA ARG A 37 -4.39 18.63 -10.54
C ARG A 37 -3.57 18.36 -11.80
N PHE A 38 -2.28 18.02 -11.66
CA PHE A 38 -1.39 17.67 -12.77
C PHE A 38 -1.24 16.15 -12.97
N PHE A 39 -1.71 15.33 -12.01
CA PHE A 39 -1.62 13.87 -12.03
C PHE A 39 -3.01 13.23 -11.97
N GLN A 40 -3.59 12.96 -13.14
CA GLN A 40 -4.95 12.42 -13.27
C GLN A 40 -5.19 11.17 -12.41
N ALA A 41 -4.19 10.28 -12.29
CA ALA A 41 -4.28 9.07 -11.48
C ALA A 41 -4.37 9.39 -9.97
N TYR A 42 -3.66 10.41 -9.50
CA TYR A 42 -3.72 10.86 -8.11
C TYR A 42 -5.09 11.48 -7.80
N GLY A 43 -5.59 12.37 -8.67
CA GLY A 43 -6.93 12.96 -8.53
C GLY A 43 -8.04 11.90 -8.54
N THR A 44 -7.88 10.85 -9.36
CA THR A 44 -8.81 9.72 -9.38
C THR A 44 -8.81 8.96 -8.05
N LEU A 45 -7.63 8.71 -7.46
CA LEU A 45 -7.52 8.07 -6.16
C LEU A 45 -8.18 8.91 -5.06
N GLU A 46 -7.91 10.23 -5.02
CA GLU A 46 -8.52 11.16 -4.06
C GLU A 46 -10.05 11.20 -4.21
N TYR A 47 -10.54 11.28 -5.44
CA TYR A 47 -11.97 11.26 -5.70
C TYR A 47 -12.59 9.96 -5.18
N ARG A 48 -12.03 8.80 -5.53
CA ARG A 48 -12.57 7.50 -5.10
C ARG A 48 -12.57 7.35 -3.59
N MET A 49 -11.45 7.60 -2.90
CA MET A 49 -11.39 7.41 -1.44
C MET A 49 -12.41 8.27 -0.67
N ASN A 50 -12.87 9.38 -1.24
CA ASN A 50 -13.89 10.24 -0.63
C ASN A 50 -15.32 9.92 -1.08
N ASN A 51 -15.52 9.02 -2.05
CA ASN A 51 -16.82 8.72 -2.67
C ASN A 51 -17.16 7.22 -2.76
N LEU A 52 -16.36 6.33 -2.16
CA LEU A 52 -16.66 4.89 -2.11
C LEU A 52 -17.94 4.61 -1.32
N ALA A 53 -18.70 3.60 -1.76
CA ALA A 53 -19.82 3.08 -1.00
C ALA A 53 -19.35 2.42 0.31
N PRO A 54 -20.18 2.36 1.37
CA PRO A 54 -19.77 1.79 2.66
C PRO A 54 -19.21 0.35 2.59
N ALA A 55 -19.75 -0.47 1.68
CA ALA A 55 -19.24 -1.83 1.45
C ALA A 55 -17.83 -1.82 0.86
N GLU A 56 -17.53 -0.91 -0.05
CA GLU A 56 -16.20 -0.78 -0.68
C GLU A 56 -15.18 -0.21 0.30
N VAL A 57 -15.61 0.72 1.17
CA VAL A 57 -14.80 1.18 2.31
C VAL A 57 -14.42 0.00 3.19
N ALA A 58 -15.37 -0.87 3.55
CA ALA A 58 -15.08 -2.06 4.36
C ALA A 58 -14.05 -3.00 3.71
N VAL A 59 -14.13 -3.20 2.38
CA VAL A 59 -13.14 -3.98 1.62
C VAL A 59 -11.76 -3.31 1.66
N CYS A 60 -11.68 -1.99 1.48
CA CYS A 60 -10.43 -1.26 1.58
C CYS A 60 -9.80 -1.39 2.98
N LEU A 61 -10.59 -1.34 4.05
CA LEU A 61 -10.09 -1.53 5.41
C LEU A 61 -9.49 -2.93 5.62
N GLN A 62 -10.07 -3.97 5.00
CA GLN A 62 -9.48 -5.32 5.02
C GLN A 62 -8.14 -5.37 4.28
N TYR A 63 -8.03 -4.68 3.13
CA TYR A 63 -6.76 -4.52 2.43
C TYR A 63 -5.73 -3.81 3.30
N LEU A 64 -6.09 -2.70 3.95
CA LEU A 64 -5.17 -1.96 4.82
C LEU A 64 -4.66 -2.82 5.97
N SER A 65 -5.54 -3.58 6.63
CA SER A 65 -5.15 -4.52 7.69
C SER A 65 -4.19 -5.58 7.17
N THR A 66 -4.49 -6.19 6.02
CA THR A 66 -3.65 -7.24 5.43
C THR A 66 -2.28 -6.70 5.04
N LEU A 67 -2.24 -5.54 4.41
CA LEU A 67 -1.00 -4.89 3.96
C LEU A 67 -0.12 -4.47 5.13
N ALA A 68 -0.71 -3.94 6.22
CA ALA A 68 0.04 -3.63 7.43
C ALA A 68 0.70 -4.87 8.05
N THR A 69 -0.01 -6.01 8.08
CA THR A 69 0.56 -7.28 8.56
C THR A 69 1.70 -7.77 7.66
N LEU A 70 1.53 -7.73 6.34
CA LEU A 70 2.56 -8.16 5.39
C LEU A 70 3.81 -7.28 5.48
N GLU A 71 3.65 -5.97 5.58
CA GLU A 71 4.75 -5.02 5.73
C GLU A 71 5.53 -5.23 7.02
N ALA A 72 4.82 -5.36 8.15
CA ALA A 72 5.45 -5.58 9.46
C ALA A 72 6.25 -6.88 9.53
N ALA A 73 5.93 -7.86 8.68
CA ALA A 73 6.60 -9.15 8.62
C ALA A 73 7.86 -9.16 7.73
N ILE A 74 8.22 -8.04 7.09
CA ILE A 74 9.44 -7.92 6.28
C ILE A 74 10.66 -7.58 7.15
N PRO A 75 10.68 -6.51 7.98
CA PRO A 75 11.88 -6.16 8.75
C PRO A 75 12.47 -7.29 9.61
N PRO A 76 11.68 -8.15 10.29
CA PRO A 76 12.24 -9.25 11.09
C PRO A 76 13.03 -10.27 10.29
N THR A 77 12.88 -10.36 8.96
CA THR A 77 13.72 -11.27 8.16
C THR A 77 15.18 -10.81 8.13
N SER A 78 15.49 -9.58 8.53
CA SER A 78 16.86 -9.10 8.62
C SER A 78 17.69 -9.83 9.68
N GLU A 79 17.05 -10.36 10.72
CA GLU A 79 17.72 -11.02 11.85
C GLU A 79 18.49 -12.29 11.42
N ASN A 80 18.11 -12.88 10.29
CA ASN A 80 18.68 -14.12 9.78
C ASN A 80 19.49 -13.96 8.48
N LEU A 81 19.77 -12.73 8.04
CA LEU A 81 20.48 -12.49 6.79
C LEU A 81 21.92 -13.00 6.79
N ASP A 82 22.57 -13.03 7.95
CA ASP A 82 23.99 -13.42 8.09
C ASP A 82 24.19 -14.91 8.41
N THR A 83 23.12 -15.70 8.57
CA THR A 83 23.20 -17.11 9.00
C THR A 83 22.53 -18.04 8.00
N GLU A 84 23.33 -18.65 7.12
CA GLU A 84 22.82 -19.62 6.12
C GLU A 84 22.34 -20.95 6.74
N SER A 85 22.95 -21.38 7.85
CA SER A 85 22.60 -22.64 8.52
C SER A 85 22.93 -22.59 10.01
N ALA A 86 21.95 -22.94 10.85
CA ALA A 86 22.12 -23.12 12.29
C ALA A 86 21.54 -24.49 12.71
N ALA A 87 22.43 -25.40 13.10
CA ALA A 87 22.08 -26.78 13.47
C ALA A 87 21.27 -27.51 12.38
N ALA A 88 20.11 -28.10 12.70
CA ALA A 88 19.26 -28.82 11.74
C ALA A 88 18.31 -27.90 10.95
N TRP A 89 18.36 -26.58 11.15
CA TRP A 89 17.50 -25.62 10.47
C TRP A 89 18.21 -24.99 9.27
N THR A 90 17.63 -25.16 8.09
CA THR A 90 18.05 -24.52 6.84
C THR A 90 17.23 -23.24 6.61
N HIS A 91 17.91 -22.11 6.45
CA HIS A 91 17.26 -20.83 6.12
C HIS A 91 16.68 -20.87 4.68
N ASN A 92 15.52 -20.22 4.47
CA ASN A 92 15.01 -19.97 3.13
C ASN A 92 15.66 -18.69 2.57
N ALA A 93 16.68 -18.85 1.74
CA ALA A 93 17.40 -17.74 1.12
C ALA A 93 16.51 -16.79 0.29
N ASP A 94 15.35 -17.25 -0.17
CA ASP A 94 14.38 -16.45 -0.93
C ASP A 94 13.31 -15.78 -0.05
N GLU A 95 13.32 -15.96 1.28
CA GLU A 95 12.24 -15.51 2.17
C GLU A 95 11.95 -14.00 2.05
N LEU A 96 12.99 -13.17 2.07
CA LEU A 96 12.85 -11.72 1.94
C LEU A 96 12.21 -11.35 0.59
N ARG A 97 12.66 -12.00 -0.48
CA ARG A 97 12.16 -11.78 -1.84
C ARG A 97 10.70 -12.19 -1.95
N ASP A 98 10.34 -13.36 -1.43
CA ASP A 98 8.98 -13.90 -1.48
C ASP A 98 8.00 -13.02 -0.69
N ARG A 99 8.39 -12.56 0.51
CA ARG A 99 7.57 -11.65 1.33
C ARG A 99 7.38 -10.30 0.65
N THR A 100 8.43 -9.75 0.05
CA THR A 100 8.35 -8.49 -0.70
C THR A 100 7.45 -8.62 -1.93
N ASN A 101 7.58 -9.72 -2.68
CA ASN A 101 6.73 -10.00 -3.84
C ASN A 101 5.26 -10.18 -3.45
N LEU A 102 4.99 -10.88 -2.35
CA LEU A 102 3.64 -11.04 -1.80
C LEU A 102 3.05 -9.69 -1.43
N PHE A 103 3.79 -8.87 -0.69
CA PHE A 103 3.39 -7.52 -0.30
C PHE A 103 3.05 -6.65 -1.52
N ASP A 104 3.94 -6.57 -2.49
CA ASP A 104 3.72 -5.79 -3.72
C ASP A 104 2.58 -6.36 -4.58
N GLY A 105 2.36 -7.68 -4.57
CA GLY A 105 1.21 -8.31 -5.20
C GLY A 105 -0.11 -7.83 -4.60
N TRP A 106 -0.21 -7.78 -3.27
CA TRP A 106 -1.38 -7.26 -2.56
C TRP A 106 -1.60 -5.75 -2.81
N ARG A 107 -0.52 -4.96 -2.87
CA ARG A 107 -0.59 -3.53 -3.23
C ARG A 107 -1.19 -3.33 -4.62
N ARG A 108 -0.76 -4.12 -5.61
CA ARG A 108 -1.32 -4.06 -6.98
C ARG A 108 -2.79 -4.51 -7.04
N ARG A 109 -3.20 -5.47 -6.21
CA ARG A 109 -4.63 -5.85 -6.08
C ARG A 109 -5.48 -4.71 -5.51
N LEU A 110 -4.97 -3.97 -4.53
CA LEU A 110 -5.63 -2.78 -4.00
C LEU A 110 -5.78 -1.70 -5.09
N CYS A 111 -4.73 -1.42 -5.87
CA CYS A 111 -4.81 -0.51 -7.02
C CYS A 111 -5.88 -0.95 -8.03
N GLY A 112 -5.92 -2.25 -8.34
CA GLY A 112 -6.94 -2.84 -9.22
C GLY A 112 -8.36 -2.68 -8.69
N PHE A 113 -8.58 -2.94 -7.39
CA PHE A 113 -9.88 -2.72 -6.74
C PHE A 113 -10.30 -1.25 -6.79
N LEU A 114 -9.36 -0.35 -6.49
CA LEU A 114 -9.58 1.09 -6.57
C LEU A 114 -9.59 1.61 -8.02
N GLY A 115 -9.40 0.78 -9.04
CA GLY A 115 -9.39 1.16 -10.45
C GLY A 115 -8.46 2.34 -10.76
N VAL A 116 -7.30 2.38 -10.10
CA VAL A 116 -6.22 3.33 -10.36
C VAL A 116 -4.98 2.58 -10.82
N PRO A 117 -4.16 3.15 -11.71
CA PRO A 117 -2.88 2.52 -12.02
C PRO A 117 -1.99 2.46 -10.77
N PRO A 118 -1.06 1.50 -10.66
CA PRO A 118 -0.03 1.52 -9.63
C PRO A 118 0.76 2.82 -9.70
N GLY A 119 1.00 3.45 -8.55
CA GLY A 119 1.79 4.66 -8.46
C GLY A 119 3.28 4.42 -8.72
N PRO A 120 4.08 5.49 -8.83
CA PRO A 120 5.50 5.43 -9.20
C PRO A 120 6.34 4.52 -8.30
N ALA A 121 6.03 4.43 -7.00
CA ALA A 121 6.75 3.54 -6.08
C ALA A 121 6.48 2.03 -6.33
N LEU A 122 5.56 1.68 -7.22
CA LEU A 122 5.26 0.31 -7.67
C LEU A 122 5.72 0.02 -9.11
N ALA A 123 6.20 1.04 -9.82
CA ALA A 123 6.90 0.87 -11.10
C ALA A 123 8.28 0.22 -10.84
N GLN A 124 8.81 -0.52 -11.81
CA GLN A 124 10.03 -1.31 -11.64
C GLN A 124 11.22 -0.50 -11.07
N ALA A 125 11.94 -1.15 -10.14
CA ALA A 125 13.22 -0.82 -9.51
C ALA A 125 13.69 0.65 -9.54
N GLY A 126 13.40 1.38 -8.47
CA GLY A 126 14.00 2.68 -8.16
C GLY A 126 13.05 3.62 -7.43
N VAL A 127 13.58 4.67 -6.80
CA VAL A 127 12.76 5.79 -6.34
C VAL A 127 12.60 6.75 -7.51
N THR A 128 11.43 6.73 -8.18
CA THR A 128 11.12 7.74 -9.19
C THR A 128 10.61 9.01 -8.52
N LEU A 129 11.41 10.08 -8.60
CA LEU A 129 10.98 11.42 -8.21
C LEU A 129 9.83 11.86 -9.12
N VAL A 130 8.69 12.15 -8.51
CA VAL A 130 7.58 12.83 -9.17
C VAL A 130 7.79 14.32 -8.94
N VAL A 131 8.22 15.03 -9.99
CA VAL A 131 8.38 16.49 -10.02
C VAL A 131 7.14 17.10 -10.66
#